data_AF-A0A2E5JF01-F1
#
_entry.id   AF-A0A2E5JF01-F1
#
_cell.length_a   1.000
_cell.length_b   1.000
_cell.length_c   1.000
_cell.angle_alpha   90.00
_cell.angle_beta   90.00
_cell.angle_gamma   90.00
#
_symmetry.space_group_name_H-M   'P 1'
#
loop_
_entity.id
_entity.type
_entity.pdbx_description
1 polymer ?
#
loop_
_entity_poly.entity_id
_entity_poly.type
_entity_poly.pdbx_seq_one_letter_code
_entity_poly.pdbx_strand_id
1 'polypeptide(L)' 'MRDLFDRFYENKGPVGKWAAHAEGYFVFPKLEGPISNRMYFMGKEVITWSVNDYLGLANHPEIRKVDAEASAEYGSAYP' A
#
# COMPACT_ATOMS: atom_id res chain seq x y z
N MET A 1 -36.25 8.78 2.87
CA MET A 1 -35.34 9.26 3.94
C MET A 1 -33.95 9.23 3.33
N ARG A 2 -33.26 10.36 3.20
CA ARG A 2 -31.88 10.37 2.70
C ARG A 2 -30.95 10.00 3.83
N ASP A 3 -30.04 9.07 3.60
CA ASP A 3 -29.04 8.68 4.59
C ASP A 3 -27.77 9.52 4.44
N LEU A 4 -26.79 9.25 5.31
CA LEU A 4 -25.51 9.95 5.32
C LEU A 4 -24.71 9.71 4.02
N PHE A 5 -24.85 8.54 3.41
CA PHE A 5 -24.14 8.13 2.20
C PHE A 5 -24.68 8.81 0.95
N ASP A 6 -25.98 9.10 0.89
CA ASP A 6 -26.58 9.86 -0.22
C ASP A 6 -25.86 11.20 -0.45
N ARG A 7 -25.43 11.87 0.62
CA ARG A 7 -24.68 13.13 0.53
C ARG A 7 -23.29 12.94 -0.11
N PHE A 8 -22.63 11.83 0.16
CA PHE A 8 -21.33 11.48 -0.43
C PHE A 8 -21.46 11.07 -1.90
N TYR A 9 -22.54 10.36 -2.27
CA TYR A 9 -22.80 10.00 -3.66
C TYR A 9 -23.16 11.21 -4.52
N GLU A 10 -23.99 12.12 -4.00
CA GLU A 10 -24.41 13.34 -4.71
C GLU A 10 -23.25 14.35 -4.87
N ASN A 11 -22.34 14.47 -3.91
CA ASN A 11 -21.24 15.43 -3.98
C ASN A 11 -19.96 14.92 -3.30
N LYS A 12 -19.06 14.37 -4.13
CA LYS A 12 -17.74 13.87 -3.70
C LYS A 12 -16.72 14.97 -3.36
N GLY A 13 -17.11 16.25 -3.39
CA GLY A 13 -16.22 17.38 -3.13
C GLY A 13 -15.17 17.62 -4.22
N PRO A 14 -14.32 18.66 -4.09
CA PRO A 14 -13.35 19.05 -5.13
C PRO A 14 -12.34 17.95 -5.49
N VAL A 15 -11.91 17.15 -4.52
CA VAL A 15 -10.96 16.04 -4.72
C VAL A 15 -11.67 14.80 -5.25
N GLY A 16 -12.83 14.44 -4.71
CA GLY A 16 -13.53 13.22 -5.10
C GLY A 16 -14.14 13.26 -6.51
N LYS A 17 -14.24 14.44 -7.13
CA LYS A 17 -14.52 14.57 -8.57
C LYS A 17 -13.44 13.93 -9.45
N TRP A 18 -12.20 13.87 -8.97
CA TRP A 18 -11.06 13.30 -9.69
C TRP A 18 -10.79 11.84 -9.33
N ALA A 19 -11.42 11.31 -8.28
CA ALA A 19 -11.19 9.94 -7.80
C ALA A 19 -11.34 8.91 -8.92
N ALA A 20 -12.39 9.00 -9.74
CA ALA A 20 -12.62 8.06 -10.86
C ALA A 20 -11.55 8.10 -11.96
N HIS A 21 -10.78 9.19 -12.06
CA HIS A 21 -9.75 9.38 -13.10
C HIS A 21 -8.34 9.20 -12.55
N ALA A 22 -8.13 9.47 -11.27
CA ALA A 22 -6.80 9.56 -10.68
C ALA A 22 -6.49 8.40 -9.72
N GLU A 23 -7.49 7.85 -9.04
CA GLU A 23 -7.30 6.82 -8.01
C GLU A 23 -6.72 5.53 -8.60
N GLY A 24 -5.73 4.95 -7.91
CA GLY A 24 -5.06 3.71 -8.32
C GLY A 24 -3.98 3.89 -9.38
N TYR A 25 -3.90 5.04 -10.06
CA TYR A 25 -2.81 5.35 -10.99
C TYR A 25 -1.99 6.57 -10.58
N PHE A 26 -2.60 7.75 -10.58
CA PHE A 26 -1.93 9.02 -10.23
C PHE A 26 -2.03 9.34 -8.73
N VAL A 27 -3.09 8.87 -8.10
CA VAL A 27 -3.42 9.10 -6.70
C VAL A 27 -3.54 7.74 -6.04
N PHE A 28 -2.66 7.45 -5.09
CA PHE A 28 -2.53 6.15 -4.43
C PHE A 28 -2.33 4.96 -5.41
N PRO A 29 -1.24 4.96 -6.22
CA PRO A 29 -0.89 3.78 -7.00
C PRO A 29 -0.68 2.57 -6.10
N LYS A 30 -1.23 1.43 -6.50
CA LYS A 30 -1.09 0.17 -5.76
C LYS A 30 -0.07 -0.71 -6.45
N LEU A 31 1.11 -0.82 -5.84
CA LEU A 31 2.09 -1.82 -6.19
C LEU A 31 1.76 -3.12 -5.46
N GLU A 32 1.88 -4.23 -6.17
CA GLU A 32 1.60 -5.58 -5.68
C GLU A 32 2.86 -6.43 -5.70
N GLY A 33 2.85 -7.50 -4.91
CA GLY A 33 3.99 -8.41 -4.73
C GLY A 33 4.91 -7.99 -3.57
N PRO A 34 5.98 -8.78 -3.34
CA PRO A 34 6.96 -8.46 -2.31
C PRO A 34 7.65 -7.12 -2.59
N ILE A 35 7.97 -6.38 -1.54
CA ILE A 35 8.73 -5.12 -1.67
C ILE A 35 10.09 -5.44 -2.29
N SER A 36 10.40 -4.78 -3.41
CA SER A 36 11.65 -4.97 -4.14
C SER A 36 11.87 -3.85 -5.17
N ASN A 37 13.03 -3.86 -5.83
CA ASN A 37 13.31 -3.00 -6.99
C ASN A 37 12.46 -3.37 -8.23
N ARG A 38 11.79 -4.52 -8.21
CA ARG A 38 10.79 -4.95 -9.19
C ARG A 38 9.51 -5.38 -8.50
N MET A 39 8.40 -4.76 -8.88
CA MET A 39 7.06 -5.04 -8.32
C MET A 39 6.03 -5.08 -9.45
N TYR A 40 4.79 -5.42 -9.12
CA TYR A 40 3.69 -5.42 -10.08
C TYR A 40 2.86 -4.15 -9.96
N PHE A 41 2.60 -3.50 -11.08
CA PHE A 41 1.67 -2.38 -11.18
C PHE A 41 0.63 -2.69 -12.26
N MET A 42 -0.65 -2.76 -11.87
CA MET A 42 -1.75 -3.16 -12.74
C MET A 42 -1.47 -4.48 -13.50
N GLY A 43 -0.95 -5.48 -12.78
CA GLY A 43 -0.61 -6.80 -13.33
C GLY A 43 0.64 -6.85 -14.20
N LYS A 44 1.39 -5.76 -14.35
CA LYS A 44 2.63 -5.70 -15.13
C LYS A 44 3.84 -5.54 -14.22
N GLU A 45 4.91 -6.28 -14.49
CA GLU A 45 6.17 -6.08 -13.79
C GLU A 45 6.78 -4.71 -14.18
N VAL A 46 7.16 -3.92 -13.18
CA VAL A 46 7.78 -2.60 -13.33
C VAL A 46 9.02 -2.46 -12.46
N ILE A 47 9.95 -1.58 -12.84
CA ILE A 47 11.05 -1.16 -11.97
C ILE A 47 10.52 -0.10 -11.01
N THR A 48 10.75 -0.29 -9.72
CA THR A 48 10.26 0.58 -8.66
C THR A 48 11.33 1.58 -8.23
N TRP A 49 11.10 2.87 -8.49
CA TRP A 49 12.00 3.97 -8.11
C TRP A 49 11.48 4.81 -6.92
N SER A 50 10.27 4.51 -6.46
CA SER A 50 9.52 5.32 -5.49
C SER A 50 9.48 4.72 -4.08
N VAL A 51 10.11 3.57 -3.85
CA VAL A 51 10.12 2.89 -2.55
C VAL A 51 11.44 3.19 -1.83
N ASN A 52 11.36 3.49 -0.54
CA ASN A 52 12.49 3.85 0.31
C ASN A 52 13.28 2.63 0.83
N ASP A 53 13.35 1.54 0.06
CA ASP A 53 14.05 0.30 0.40
C ASP A 53 15.46 0.29 -0.21
N TYR A 54 16.27 1.28 0.15
CA TYR A 54 17.56 1.54 -0.49
C TYR A 54 18.56 0.37 -0.39
N LEU A 55 18.46 -0.42 0.67
CA LEU A 55 19.34 -1.57 0.94
C LEU A 55 18.71 -2.91 0.55
N GLY A 56 17.46 -2.93 0.07
CA GLY A 56 16.75 -4.17 -0.26
C GLY A 56 16.40 -5.03 0.96
N LEU A 57 16.29 -4.42 2.14
CA LEU A 57 16.10 -5.15 3.41
C LEU A 57 14.62 -5.43 3.69
N ALA A 58 13.69 -4.67 3.10
CA ALA A 58 12.26 -4.79 3.40
C ALA A 58 11.68 -6.19 3.10
N ASN A 59 12.28 -6.94 2.17
CA ASN A 59 11.90 -8.32 1.87
C ASN A 59 13.05 -9.32 2.02
N HIS A 60 14.13 -8.96 2.71
CA HIS A 60 15.28 -9.85 2.87
C HIS A 60 14.92 -11.09 3.73
N PRO A 61 15.25 -12.33 3.32
CA PRO A 61 14.80 -13.54 4.01
C PRO A 61 15.18 -13.61 5.49
N GLU A 62 16.40 -13.17 5.84
CA GLU A 62 16.87 -13.17 7.23
C GLU A 62 16.10 -12.17 8.10
N ILE A 63 15.78 -10.99 7.56
CA ILE A 63 15.02 -9.97 8.29
C ILE A 63 13.60 -10.47 8.54
N ARG A 64 12.96 -11.07 7.52
CA ARG A 64 11.63 -11.68 7.66
C ARG A 64 11.60 -12.79 8.69
N LYS A 65 12.66 -13.60 8.74
CA LYS A 65 12.79 -14.69 9.73
C LYS A 65 12.85 -14.12 11.15
N VAL A 66 13.72 -13.15 11.38
CA VAL A 66 13.87 -12.50 12.69
C VAL A 66 12.58 -11.80 13.12
N ASP A 67 11.89 -11.12 12.19
CA ASP A 67 10.60 -10.47 12.46
C ASP A 67 9.53 -11.46 12.93
N ALA A 68 9.44 -12.64 12.30
CA ALA A 68 8.53 -13.70 12.69
C ALA A 68 8.89 -14.33 14.04
N GLU A 69 10.18 -14.58 14.29
CA GLU A 69 10.69 -15.13 15.55
C GLU A 69 10.42 -14.18 16.73
N ALA A 70 10.77 -12.90 16.56
CA ALA A 70 10.52 -11.87 17.57
C ALA A 70 9.02 -11.67 17.83
N SER A 71 8.19 -11.69 16.78
CA SER A 71 6.73 -11.61 16.93
C SER A 71 6.15 -12.78 17.74
N ALA A 72 6.70 -13.99 17.59
CA ALA A 72 6.27 -15.17 18.35
C ALA A 72 6.76 -15.13 19.80
N GLU A 73 7.96 -14.62 20.05
CA GLU A 73 8.57 -14.56 21.39
C GLU A 73 7.98 -13.44 22.25
N TYR A 74 7.80 -12.25 21.68
CA TYR A 74 7.45 -11.04 22.42
C TYR A 74 5.99 -10.61 22.23
N GLY A 75 5.34 -11.03 21.14
CA GLY A 75 4.02 -10.56 20.77
C GLY A 75 4.02 -9.09 20.29
N SER A 76 2.89 -8.62 19.77
CA SER A 76 2.80 -7.28 19.14
C SER A 76 2.67 -6.10 20.12
N ALA A 77 2.54 -6.38 21.41
CA ALA A 77 2.33 -5.37 22.47
C ALA A 77 3.28 -5.58 23.65
N TYR A 78 4.49 -6.07 23.37
CA TYR A 78 5.53 -6.24 24.39
C TYR A 78 5.90 -4.87 25.01
N PRO A 79 6.03 -4.77 26.35
CA PRO A 79 6.34 -3.51 27.04
C PRO A 79 7.67 -2.86 26.67
#